data_AF-A0A2M7FL11-F1
#
_entry.id   AF-A0A2M7FL11-F1
#
_cell.length_a   1.000
_cell.length_b   1.000
_cell.length_c   1.000
_cell.angle_alpha   90.00
_cell.angle_beta   90.00
_cell.angle_gamma   90.00
#
_symmetry.space_group_name_H-M   'P 1'
#
loop_
_entity.id
_entity.type
_entity.pdbx_description
1 polymer ?
#
loop_
_entity_poly.entity_id
_entity_poly.type
_entity_poly.pdbx_seq_one_letter_code
_entity_poly.pdbx_strand_id
1 'polypeptide(L)'
;MKSYLKEAATSPAHWYQAGQIAFREEDFVSACTYVRRGIAANPYIAEGLTGRTKINEHLYWHASTRNSPDWATDYLSAPVCSWTPHEIDFVDWVFNSSAVLRERACLMEQHEGLTHEQDAVRQEPFALRSTYFVNELTDDLSKAMVKKVHNRYRIEIWPWELRQIATRMSADKTRS
;
A
#
# COMPACT_ATOMS: atom_id res chain seq x y z
N MET A 1 -5.37 -10.54 -19.02
CA MET A 1 -4.93 -10.82 -17.64
C MET A 1 -3.44 -11.11 -17.69
N LYS A 2 -2.63 -10.12 -17.31
CA LYS A 2 -1.39 -9.70 -17.99
C LYS A 2 -0.14 -10.08 -17.15
N SER A 3 1.03 -10.22 -17.80
CA SER A 3 2.27 -10.84 -17.26
C SER A 3 2.75 -10.36 -15.87
N TYR A 4 2.43 -9.13 -15.47
CA TYR A 4 2.87 -8.52 -14.21
C TYR A 4 2.47 -9.31 -12.95
N LEU A 5 1.33 -10.00 -12.93
CA LEU A 5 0.92 -10.80 -11.76
C LEU A 5 1.84 -12.02 -11.52
N LYS A 6 2.47 -12.53 -12.59
CA LYS A 6 3.43 -13.65 -12.48
C LYS A 6 4.76 -13.19 -11.88
N GLU A 7 5.12 -11.92 -12.09
CA GLU A 7 6.39 -11.34 -11.63
C GLU A 7 6.26 -10.60 -10.29
N ALA A 8 5.03 -10.29 -9.86
CA ALA A 8 4.76 -9.52 -8.64
C ALA A 8 5.23 -10.19 -7.35
N ALA A 9 5.27 -11.52 -7.30
CA ALA A 9 5.88 -12.25 -6.19
C ALA A 9 7.39 -12.00 -6.06
N THR A 10 8.04 -11.57 -7.14
CA THR A 10 9.51 -11.38 -7.20
C THR A 10 9.95 -9.92 -7.29
N SER A 11 9.02 -9.00 -7.55
CA SER A 11 9.24 -7.56 -7.65
C SER A 11 8.03 -6.79 -7.09
N PRO A 12 8.15 -6.18 -5.88
CA PRO A 12 7.06 -5.49 -5.20
C PRO A 12 6.40 -4.37 -6.01
N ALA A 13 7.16 -3.71 -6.89
CA ALA A 13 6.66 -2.65 -7.77
C ALA A 13 5.50 -3.09 -8.69
N HIS A 14 5.48 -4.36 -9.10
CA HIS A 14 4.39 -4.88 -9.94
C HIS A 14 3.06 -4.97 -9.21
N TRP A 15 3.05 -5.10 -7.87
CA TRP A 15 1.81 -5.00 -7.09
C TRP A 15 1.21 -3.61 -7.18
N TYR A 16 2.03 -2.57 -7.11
CA TYR A 16 1.57 -1.19 -7.29
C TYR A 16 1.06 -0.95 -8.72
N GLN A 17 1.78 -1.41 -9.75
CA GLN A 17 1.31 -1.32 -11.13
C GLN A 17 -0.02 -2.06 -11.36
N ALA A 18 -0.16 -3.28 -10.84
CA ALA A 18 -1.41 -4.03 -10.90
C ALA A 18 -2.55 -3.29 -10.18
N GLY A 19 -2.25 -2.71 -9.01
CA GLY A 19 -3.19 -1.87 -8.26
C GLY A 19 -3.66 -0.65 -9.05
N GLN A 20 -2.74 0.06 -9.69
CA GLN A 20 -3.05 1.22 -10.53
C GLN A 20 -3.93 0.83 -11.74
N ILE A 21 -3.59 -0.26 -12.43
CA ILE A 21 -4.36 -0.75 -13.58
C ILE A 21 -5.77 -1.13 -13.13
N ALA A 22 -5.90 -1.91 -12.05
CA ALA A 22 -7.21 -2.31 -11.53
C ALA A 22 -8.05 -1.11 -11.09
N PHE A 23 -7.44 -0.10 -10.47
CA PHE A 23 -8.13 1.14 -10.09
C PHE A 23 -8.69 1.87 -11.32
N ARG A 24 -7.90 1.96 -12.40
CA ARG A 24 -8.33 2.58 -13.67
C ARG A 24 -9.39 1.77 -14.41
N GLU A 25 -9.45 0.47 -14.17
CA GLU A 25 -10.50 -0.44 -14.64
C GLU A 25 -11.73 -0.46 -13.69
N GLU A 26 -11.76 0.41 -12.67
CA GLU A 26 -12.80 0.53 -11.64
C GLU A 26 -13.00 -0.75 -10.78
N ASP A 27 -12.07 -1.71 -10.85
CA ASP A 27 -12.02 -2.87 -9.98
C ASP A 27 -11.30 -2.51 -8.66
N PHE A 28 -12.00 -1.76 -7.82
CA PHE A 28 -11.46 -1.23 -6.57
C PHE A 28 -11.11 -2.33 -5.54
N VAL A 29 -11.75 -3.50 -5.60
CA VAL A 29 -11.45 -4.63 -4.72
C VAL A 29 -10.09 -5.24 -5.09
N SER A 30 -9.88 -5.53 -6.37
CA SER A 30 -8.58 -5.99 -6.85
C SER A 30 -7.50 -4.93 -6.62
N ALA A 31 -7.79 -3.67 -6.91
CA ALA A 31 -6.87 -2.57 -6.67
C ALA A 31 -6.41 -2.50 -5.21
N CYS A 32 -7.36 -2.57 -4.27
CA CYS A 32 -7.08 -2.56 -2.84
C CYS A 32 -6.23 -3.77 -2.43
N THR A 33 -6.54 -4.96 -2.98
CA THR A 33 -5.79 -6.20 -2.69
C THR A 33 -4.34 -6.09 -3.17
N TYR A 34 -4.13 -5.61 -4.40
CA TYR A 34 -2.79 -5.45 -4.95
C TYR A 34 -1.99 -4.38 -4.21
N VAL A 35 -2.60 -3.23 -3.88
CA VAL A 35 -1.92 -2.19 -3.08
C VAL A 35 -1.54 -2.72 -1.69
N ARG A 36 -2.42 -3.48 -1.02
CA ARG A 36 -2.09 -4.13 0.27
C ARG A 36 -0.88 -5.06 0.16
N ARG A 37 -0.83 -5.89 -0.89
CA ARG A 37 0.34 -6.74 -1.17
C ARG A 37 1.61 -5.94 -1.46
N GLY A 38 1.48 -4.84 -2.19
CA GLY A 38 2.56 -3.90 -2.44
C GLY A 38 3.09 -3.26 -1.15
N ILE A 39 2.20 -2.82 -0.25
CA ILE A 39 2.54 -2.24 1.05
C ILE A 39 3.25 -3.24 1.94
N ALA A 40 2.76 -4.49 1.99
CA ALA A 40 3.39 -5.55 2.76
C ALA A 40 4.77 -5.92 2.22
N ALA A 41 4.95 -5.94 0.90
CA ALA A 41 6.22 -6.29 0.28
C ALA A 41 7.24 -5.13 0.33
N ASN A 42 6.82 -3.91 0.02
CA ASN A 42 7.66 -2.71 0.03
C ASN A 42 6.82 -1.49 0.42
N PRO A 43 6.76 -1.12 1.72
CA PRO A 43 5.94 0.00 2.20
C PRO A 43 6.49 1.37 1.75
N TYR A 44 7.78 1.44 1.42
CA TYR A 44 8.46 2.68 1.03
C TYR A 44 7.87 3.32 -0.23
N ILE A 45 7.35 2.51 -1.17
CA ILE A 45 6.67 3.02 -2.36
C ILE A 45 5.39 3.78 -1.95
N ALA A 46 4.56 3.20 -1.09
CA ALA A 46 3.36 3.87 -0.59
C ALA A 46 3.71 5.13 0.21
N GLU A 47 4.76 5.08 1.04
CA GLU A 47 5.24 6.26 1.76
C GLU A 47 5.67 7.38 0.80
N GLY A 48 6.41 7.06 -0.26
CA GLY A 48 6.81 8.03 -1.29
C GLY A 48 5.62 8.62 -2.06
N LEU A 49 4.68 7.77 -2.50
CA LEU A 49 3.44 8.20 -3.17
C LEU A 49 2.62 9.15 -2.30
N THR A 50 2.56 8.90 -0.99
CA THR A 50 1.78 9.69 -0.02
C THR A 50 2.53 10.92 0.52
N GLY A 51 3.70 11.24 -0.03
CA GLY A 51 4.40 12.51 0.20
C GLY A 51 5.61 12.44 1.12
N ARG A 52 6.10 11.24 1.48
CA ARG A 52 7.40 11.10 2.14
C ARG A 52 8.52 11.39 1.14
N THR A 53 9.17 12.55 1.30
CA THR A 53 10.21 13.03 0.37
C THR A 53 11.60 12.43 0.60
N LYS A 54 11.85 11.87 1.78
CA LYS A 54 13.08 11.14 2.11
C LYS A 54 12.73 9.72 2.54
N ILE A 55 13.05 8.77 1.67
CA ILE A 55 12.84 7.35 1.89
C ILE A 55 14.16 6.78 2.44
N ASN A 56 14.19 6.57 3.76
CA ASN A 56 15.31 5.96 4.44
C ASN A 56 14.90 4.57 4.90
N GLU A 57 15.89 3.70 5.07
CA GLU A 57 15.67 2.38 5.63
C GLU A 57 15.07 2.49 7.03
N HIS A 58 14.04 1.70 7.29
CA HIS A 58 13.49 1.59 8.63
C HIS A 58 14.46 0.82 9.54
N LEU A 59 14.37 1.00 10.85
CA LEU A 59 15.29 0.42 11.84
C LEU A 59 15.04 -1.09 12.11
N TYR A 60 14.59 -1.84 11.10
CA TYR A 60 14.36 -3.28 11.16
C TYR A 60 14.89 -3.97 9.91
N TRP A 61 15.32 -5.22 10.06
CA TRP A 61 15.75 -6.07 8.97
C TRP A 61 14.55 -6.69 8.24
N HIS A 62 14.56 -6.61 6.92
CA HIS A 62 13.45 -6.99 6.04
C HIS A 62 13.85 -8.12 5.07
N ALA A 63 14.89 -8.89 5.45
CA ALA A 63 15.41 -10.14 4.86
C ALA A 63 15.81 -10.14 3.37
N SER A 64 15.34 -9.18 2.57
CA SER A 64 15.55 -9.09 1.12
C SER A 64 15.85 -7.65 0.69
N THR A 65 16.88 -7.49 -0.13
CA THR A 65 17.27 -6.20 -0.73
C THR A 65 16.24 -5.67 -1.73
N ARG A 66 15.34 -6.50 -2.26
CA ARG A 66 14.26 -6.06 -3.17
C ARG A 66 13.14 -5.29 -2.47
N ASN A 67 13.12 -5.34 -1.14
CA ASN A 67 12.18 -4.61 -0.30
C ASN A 67 12.80 -3.29 0.21
N SER A 68 13.98 -2.91 -0.30
CA SER A 68 14.72 -1.75 0.20
C SER A 68 14.14 -0.40 -0.28
N PRO A 69 14.54 0.70 0.39
CA PRO A 69 14.30 2.07 -0.06
C PRO A 69 14.78 2.39 -1.48
N ASP A 70 15.90 1.79 -1.91
CA ASP A 70 16.50 2.07 -3.22
C ASP A 70 15.55 1.62 -4.34
N TRP A 71 14.99 0.41 -4.21
CA TRP A 71 14.00 -0.11 -5.15
C TRP A 71 12.73 0.75 -5.20
N ALA A 72 12.32 1.30 -4.06
CA ALA A 72 11.19 2.22 -4.03
C ALA A 72 11.50 3.53 -4.76
N THR A 73 12.71 4.06 -4.58
CA THR A 73 13.19 5.27 -5.26
C THR A 73 13.24 5.08 -6.77
N ASP A 74 13.74 3.93 -7.24
CA ASP A 74 13.77 3.57 -8.65
C ASP A 74 12.36 3.52 -9.25
N TYR A 75 11.41 2.86 -8.57
CA TYR A 75 10.02 2.80 -9.03
C TYR A 75 9.39 4.19 -9.10
N LEU A 76 9.53 5.01 -8.05
CA LEU A 76 8.93 6.34 -7.96
C LEU A 76 9.47 7.30 -9.02
N SER A 77 10.70 7.07 -9.50
CA SER A 77 11.35 7.85 -10.56
C SER A 77 11.07 7.30 -11.96
N ALA A 78 10.52 6.10 -12.08
CA ALA A 78 10.30 5.45 -13.36
C ALA A 78 9.06 6.03 -14.09
N PRO A 79 9.07 6.13 -15.43
CA PRO A 79 7.93 6.63 -16.21
C PRO A 79 6.61 5.86 -15.99
N VAL A 80 6.71 4.60 -15.56
CA VAL A 80 5.56 3.75 -15.26
C VAL A 80 4.82 4.18 -13.97
N CYS A 81 5.51 4.87 -13.06
CA CYS A 81 4.91 5.48 -11.86
C CYS A 81 4.16 6.75 -12.26
N SER A 82 2.96 6.55 -12.82
CA SER A 82 2.11 7.60 -13.39
C SER A 82 0.87 7.89 -12.54
N TRP A 83 0.99 7.76 -11.21
CA TRP A 83 -0.13 7.91 -10.28
C TRP A 83 -0.70 9.32 -10.31
N THR A 84 -2.00 9.45 -10.57
CA THR A 84 -2.68 10.76 -10.50
C THR A 84 -2.97 11.14 -9.04
N PRO A 85 -3.21 12.42 -8.70
CA PRO A 85 -3.56 12.81 -7.33
C PRO A 85 -4.75 12.04 -6.75
N HIS A 86 -5.78 11.74 -7.57
CA HIS A 86 -6.93 10.94 -7.14
C HIS A 86 -6.55 9.48 -6.87
N GLU A 87 -5.67 8.89 -7.68
CA GLU A 87 -5.16 7.54 -7.44
C GLU A 87 -4.26 7.50 -6.18
N ILE A 88 -3.52 8.59 -5.90
CA ILE A 88 -2.74 8.73 -4.66
C ILE A 88 -3.65 8.84 -3.43
N ASP A 89 -4.76 9.57 -3.49
CA ASP A 89 -5.76 9.61 -2.40
C ASP A 89 -6.26 8.19 -2.06
N PHE A 90 -6.44 7.33 -3.07
CA PHE A 90 -6.77 5.91 -2.86
C PHE A 90 -5.65 5.15 -2.13
N VAL A 91 -4.39 5.32 -2.54
CA VAL A 91 -3.25 4.71 -1.85
C VAL A 91 -3.12 5.22 -0.41
N ASP A 92 -3.30 6.52 -0.16
CA ASP A 92 -3.30 7.14 1.17
C ASP A 92 -4.39 6.52 2.06
N TRP A 93 -5.59 6.35 1.52
CA TRP A 93 -6.70 5.69 2.23
C TRP A 93 -6.38 4.23 2.56
N VAL A 94 -5.86 3.43 1.61
CA VAL A 94 -5.49 2.04 1.87
C VAL A 94 -4.42 1.97 2.96
N PHE A 95 -3.34 2.76 2.81
CA PHE A 95 -2.17 2.76 3.70
C PHE A 95 -2.50 3.16 5.14
N ASN A 96 -3.46 4.08 5.32
CA ASN A 96 -3.89 4.60 6.63
C ASN A 96 -5.15 3.94 7.19
N SER A 97 -5.74 2.97 6.48
CA SER A 97 -6.89 2.25 7.02
C SER A 97 -6.49 1.40 8.24
N SER A 98 -7.34 1.37 9.27
CA SER A 98 -7.04 0.62 10.50
C SER A 98 -6.82 -0.87 10.26
N ALA A 99 -7.48 -1.43 9.25
CA ALA A 99 -7.32 -2.80 8.82
C ALA A 99 -5.90 -3.08 8.29
N VAL A 100 -5.38 -2.23 7.40
CA VAL A 100 -4.04 -2.38 6.82
C VAL A 100 -2.95 -1.99 7.81
N LEU A 101 -3.21 -1.03 8.71
CA LEU A 101 -2.30 -0.73 9.82
C LEU A 101 -2.08 -1.95 10.73
N ARG A 102 -3.12 -2.76 10.97
CA ARG A 102 -2.99 -4.02 11.71
C ARG A 102 -2.17 -5.06 10.94
N GLU A 103 -2.38 -5.19 9.63
CA GLU A 103 -1.55 -6.06 8.78
C GLU A 103 -0.08 -5.66 8.87
N ARG A 104 0.21 -4.36 8.76
CA ARG A 104 1.57 -3.81 8.88
C ARG A 104 2.15 -4.02 10.28
N ALA A 105 1.36 -3.91 11.33
CA ALA A 105 1.82 -4.18 12.69
C ALA A 105 2.22 -5.66 12.87
N CYS A 106 1.42 -6.61 12.35
CA CYS A 106 1.77 -8.03 12.37
C CYS A 106 3.06 -8.33 11.61
N LEU A 107 3.27 -7.68 10.46
CA LEU A 107 4.51 -7.82 9.69
C LEU A 107 5.71 -7.20 10.44
N MET A 108 5.51 -6.05 11.08
CA MET A 108 6.54 -5.37 11.88
C MET A 108 7.05 -6.26 13.01
N GLU A 109 6.15 -6.94 13.72
CA GLU A 109 6.51 -7.89 14.78
C GLU A 109 7.47 -8.98 14.26
N GLN A 110 7.28 -9.45 13.01
CA GLN A 110 8.20 -10.44 12.42
C GLN A 110 9.56 -9.81 12.09
N HIS A 111 9.58 -8.59 11.55
CA HIS A 111 10.83 -7.89 11.23
C HIS A 111 11.63 -7.50 12.48
N GLU A 112 10.96 -7.08 13.54
CA GLU A 112 11.57 -6.83 14.86
C GLU A 112 12.17 -8.12 15.42
N GLY A 113 11.45 -9.25 15.33
CA GLY A 113 11.96 -10.57 15.69
C GLY A 113 13.23 -10.94 14.92
N LEU A 114 13.26 -10.75 13.60
CA LEU A 114 14.45 -10.97 12.76
C LEU A 114 15.62 -10.06 13.11
N THR A 115 15.34 -8.83 13.55
CA THR A 115 16.37 -7.83 13.87
C THR A 115 17.03 -8.11 15.21
N HIS A 116 16.25 -8.56 16.20
CA HIS A 116 16.69 -8.65 17.58
C HIS A 116 17.08 -10.07 18.01
N GLU A 117 16.56 -11.12 17.35
CA GLU A 117 16.97 -12.49 17.62
C GLU A 117 18.37 -12.74 17.03
N GLN A 118 19.26 -13.37 17.80
CA GLN A 118 20.64 -13.64 17.38
C GLN A 118 20.85 -15.12 17.01
N ASP A 119 19.95 -16.00 17.47
CA ASP A 119 19.97 -17.42 17.16
C ASP A 119 19.29 -17.67 15.80
N ALA A 120 20.06 -18.18 14.83
CA ALA A 120 19.58 -18.45 13.48
C ALA A 120 18.39 -19.44 13.42
N VAL A 121 18.32 -20.41 14.35
CA VAL A 121 17.22 -21.38 14.43
C VAL A 121 15.94 -20.69 14.95
N ARG A 122 16.09 -19.70 15.83
CA ARG A 122 14.97 -18.91 16.35
C ARG A 122 14.53 -17.79 15.40
N GLN A 123 15.41 -17.36 14.49
CA GLN A 123 15.08 -16.44 13.41
C GLN A 123 14.22 -17.08 12.31
N GLU A 124 14.42 -18.37 12.01
CA GLU A 124 13.77 -19.07 10.90
C GLU A 124 12.23 -18.94 10.89
N PRO A 125 11.51 -19.09 12.02
CA PRO A 125 10.06 -18.90 12.04
C PRO A 125 9.61 -17.49 11.64
N PHE A 126 10.37 -16.45 12.02
CA PHE A 126 10.05 -15.06 11.64
C PHE A 126 10.29 -14.81 10.15
N ALA A 127 11.36 -15.39 9.60
CA ALA A 127 11.67 -15.30 8.17
C ALA A 127 10.59 -15.98 7.32
N LEU A 128 10.15 -17.17 7.72
CA LEU A 128 9.08 -17.91 7.05
C LEU A 128 7.76 -17.13 7.09
N ARG A 129 7.35 -16.65 8.27
CA ARG A 129 6.11 -15.87 8.43
C ARG A 129 6.12 -14.59 7.60
N SER A 130 7.22 -13.82 7.62
CA SER A 130 7.35 -12.62 6.79
C SER A 130 7.28 -12.94 5.29
N THR A 131 7.92 -14.04 4.86
CA THR A 131 7.92 -14.47 3.45
C THR A 131 6.54 -14.86 2.95
N TYR A 132 5.74 -15.56 3.76
CA TYR A 132 4.40 -16.00 3.35
C TYR A 132 3.32 -14.94 3.53
N PHE A 133 3.54 -13.92 4.37
CA PHE A 133 2.54 -12.90 4.70
C PHE A 133 1.87 -12.26 3.47
N VAL A 134 2.66 -11.88 2.46
CA VAL A 134 2.13 -11.27 1.22
C VAL A 134 1.17 -12.21 0.48
N ASN A 135 1.43 -13.52 0.51
CA ASN A 135 0.60 -14.53 -0.15
C ASN A 135 -0.71 -14.79 0.61
N GLU A 136 -0.72 -14.57 1.93
CA GLU A 136 -1.91 -14.71 2.77
C GLU A 136 -2.90 -13.54 2.63
N LEU A 137 -2.47 -12.41 2.03
CA LEU A 137 -3.34 -11.28 1.75
C LEU A 137 -4.32 -11.62 0.63
N THR A 138 -5.50 -12.15 1.01
CA THR A 138 -6.65 -12.40 0.12
C THR A 138 -7.47 -11.13 -0.13
N ASP A 139 -8.44 -11.25 -1.04
CA ASP A 139 -9.37 -10.18 -1.39
C ASP A 139 -10.50 -9.99 -0.35
N ASP A 140 -10.64 -10.89 0.63
CA ASP A 140 -11.74 -10.87 1.61
C ASP A 140 -11.76 -9.57 2.42
N LEU A 141 -10.60 -9.15 2.93
CA LEU A 141 -10.49 -7.89 3.64
C LEU A 141 -10.73 -6.69 2.72
N SER A 142 -10.26 -6.75 1.47
CA SER A 142 -10.49 -5.70 0.48
C SER A 142 -11.98 -5.55 0.14
N LYS A 143 -12.73 -6.66 0.02
CA LYS A 143 -14.20 -6.65 -0.12
C LYS A 143 -14.87 -5.98 1.07
N ALA A 144 -14.39 -6.21 2.29
CA ALA A 144 -14.95 -5.60 3.50
C ALA A 144 -14.62 -4.10 3.63
N MET A 145 -13.44 -3.68 3.13
CA MET A 145 -12.96 -2.30 3.17
C MET A 145 -13.57 -1.42 2.08
N VAL A 146 -13.65 -1.93 0.85
CA VAL A 146 -14.06 -1.17 -0.33
C VAL A 146 -15.58 -1.07 -0.37
N LYS A 147 -16.08 -0.07 0.33
CA LYS A 147 -17.50 0.28 0.37
C LYS A 147 -17.65 1.79 0.44
N LYS A 148 -18.71 2.28 -0.18
CA LYS A 148 -19.05 3.69 -0.08
C LYS A 148 -19.45 4.04 1.35
N VAL A 149 -19.17 5.28 1.71
CA VAL A 149 -19.47 5.86 3.02
C VAL A 149 -20.28 7.13 2.84
N HIS A 150 -20.96 7.56 3.90
CA HIS A 150 -21.64 8.84 3.91
C HIS A 150 -20.68 9.90 4.43
N ASN A 151 -20.53 11.00 3.68
CA ASN A 151 -19.82 12.17 4.19
C ASN A 151 -20.67 12.94 5.23
N ARG A 152 -20.14 14.04 5.77
CA ARG A 152 -20.84 14.89 6.75
C ARG A 152 -22.19 15.46 6.27
N TYR A 153 -22.46 15.40 4.97
CA TYR A 153 -23.68 15.87 4.32
C TYR A 153 -24.62 14.72 3.90
N ARG A 154 -24.35 13.48 4.35
CA ARG A 154 -25.10 12.28 3.95
C ARG A 154 -25.06 12.00 2.44
N ILE A 155 -24.04 12.48 1.74
CA ILE A 155 -23.79 12.10 0.35
C ILE A 155 -22.94 10.84 0.37
N GLU A 156 -23.39 9.85 -0.40
CA GLU A 156 -22.69 8.59 -0.59
C GLU A 156 -21.48 8.79 -1.52
N ILE A 157 -20.28 8.50 -1.03
CA ILE A 157 -19.01 8.74 -1.73
C ILE A 157 -18.03 7.58 -1.49
N TRP A 158 -16.95 7.52 -2.27
CA TRP A 158 -15.85 6.64 -1.93
C TRP A 158 -15.02 7.21 -0.77
N PRO A 159 -14.46 6.36 0.13
CA PRO A 159 -13.69 6.81 1.28
C PRO A 159 -12.50 7.73 0.95
N TRP A 160 -11.85 7.51 -0.19
CA TRP A 160 -10.69 8.30 -0.64
C TRP A 160 -11.07 9.65 -1.28
N GLU A 161 -12.35 9.91 -1.56
CA GLU A 161 -12.81 11.17 -2.15
C GLU A 161 -13.04 12.28 -1.10
N LEU A 162 -12.91 11.96 0.19
CA LEU A 162 -13.20 12.87 1.31
C LEU A 162 -12.37 14.17 1.27
N ARG A 163 -11.10 14.12 0.85
CA ARG A 163 -10.24 15.32 0.73
C ARG A 163 -10.74 16.27 -0.36
N GLN A 164 -11.20 15.76 -1.49
CA GLN A 164 -11.53 16.58 -2.66
C GLN A 164 -12.81 17.40 -2.47
N ILE A 165 -13.76 16.88 -1.70
CA ILE A 165 -15.01 17.60 -1.37
C ILE A 165 -14.72 18.78 -0.45
N ALA A 166 -13.82 18.62 0.53
CA ALA A 166 -13.45 19.72 1.42
C ALA A 166 -12.86 20.91 0.62
N THR A 167 -11.98 20.64 -0.34
CA THR A 167 -11.32 21.66 -1.19
C THR A 167 -12.26 22.31 -2.20
N ARG A 168 -13.16 21.54 -2.83
CA ARG A 168 -14.17 22.11 -3.76
C ARG A 168 -15.15 23.03 -3.04
N MET A 169 -15.56 22.68 -1.81
CA MET A 169 -16.52 23.49 -1.05
C MET A 169 -15.90 24.73 -0.39
N SER A 170 -14.61 24.73 -0.05
CA SER A 170 -13.91 25.95 0.36
C SER A 170 -13.73 26.93 -0.80
N ALA A 171 -13.48 26.43 -2.01
CA ALA A 171 -13.39 27.26 -3.22
C ALA A 171 -14.72 27.95 -3.58
N ASP A 172 -15.86 27.26 -3.41
CA ASP A 172 -17.20 27.84 -3.64
C ASP A 172 -17.55 28.93 -2.61
N LYS A 173 -17.17 28.74 -1.34
CA LYS A 173 -17.37 29.75 -0.28
C LYS A 173 -16.56 31.04 -0.50
N THR A 174 -15.43 30.97 -1.19
CA THR A 174 -14.61 32.16 -1.52
C THR A 174 -15.06 32.90 -2.78
N ARG A 175 -16.04 32.37 -3.52
CA ARG A 175 -16.60 32.98 -4.74
C ARG A 175 -17.99 33.59 -4.54
N SER A 176 -18.51 33.58 -3.31
CA SER A 176 -19.79 34.17 -2.90
C SER A 176 -19.54 35.43 -2.08
#